data_AF-A0A8B8PXK7-F1
#
_entry.id   AF-A0A8B8PXK7-F1
#
_cell.length_a   1.000
_cell.length_b   1.000
_cell.length_c   1.000
_cell.angle_alpha   90.00
_cell.angle_beta   90.00
_cell.angle_gamma   90.00
#
_symmetry.space_group_name_H-M   'P 1'
#
loop_
_entity.id
_entity.type
_entity.pdbx_description
1 polymer ?
#
loop_
_entity_poly.entity_id
_entity_poly.type
_entity_poly.pdbx_seq_one_letter_code
_entity_poly.pdbx_strand_id
1 'polypeptide(L)'
;MIGELDGRRAFIIPRSFNISDGNFLELQLLQHSRRSFVSLGTMERPSSSISRVSGDHHVGLLCHYLLQNGSSQFVLLDVYEGCYVSVDRNHGFHTETNAHVFASCNGLLLLTLPSANPLSFLIYDLFAKRWIALPQPQITRRSISTAFAFDGQHYQVVRVFRVEAISVTANSPSASSEEDDWLEMEIFSSETGMWSPYCPLIRLPPELPKPGTTPLFANGAIYWEVGGYLLMCILSQHHCKLIRLPNHSQNWTWHTMTFGQCLWESEGLVHYCYSNFEGIHAWALLSGQDHGNYPGYSTCDITSFEWKLVHTVKHETLIARNPDVFRRLEQLVHTVQPEASFSCRPDVFTKLEQNRYCFSLSNWKPYSISPCGYSSVLKVIYLRLPGVILSYDLSTQILSEICTFDCPNLGFYCCSVFAVDFLPGESRTECAGSSRGKKELVHLPLADLITKAK
;
A
#
# COMPACT_ATOMS: atom_id res chain seq x y z
N MET A 1 -52.34 40.40 35.53
CA MET A 1 -51.00 39.77 35.46
C MET A 1 -51.24 38.26 35.57
N ILE A 2 -51.67 37.65 34.46
CA ILE A 2 -50.87 37.00 33.40
C ILE A 2 -50.26 35.70 33.97
N GLY A 3 -50.66 34.49 33.59
CA GLY A 3 -51.39 34.05 32.40
C GLY A 3 -50.59 32.93 31.75
N GLU A 4 -50.95 31.70 32.12
CA GLU A 4 -50.46 30.42 31.59
C GLU A 4 -50.80 30.27 30.10
N LEU A 5 -49.91 29.67 29.27
CA LEU A 5 -50.24 28.52 28.42
C LEU A 5 -49.14 28.17 27.39
N ASP A 6 -49.02 26.85 27.27
CA ASP A 6 -48.32 25.99 26.33
C ASP A 6 -48.71 26.22 24.86
N GLY A 7 -47.86 25.85 23.90
CA GLY A 7 -48.05 26.17 22.49
C GLY A 7 -47.24 25.35 21.50
N ARG A 8 -47.63 24.09 21.28
CA ARG A 8 -47.39 23.36 20.03
C ARG A 8 -48.18 24.03 18.88
N ARG A 9 -47.60 24.13 17.68
CA ARG A 9 -48.37 24.17 16.42
C ARG A 9 -47.70 23.39 15.29
N ALA A 10 -48.52 22.56 14.67
CA ALA A 10 -48.34 21.88 13.41
C ALA A 10 -49.11 22.63 12.30
N PHE A 11 -48.55 22.58 11.08
CA PHE A 11 -49.07 22.72 9.70
C PHE A 11 -50.36 23.49 9.36
N ILE A 12 -50.34 24.22 8.22
CA ILE A 12 -51.14 23.99 6.98
C ILE A 12 -50.95 25.16 5.97
N ILE A 13 -50.74 24.81 4.70
CA ILE A 13 -50.72 25.66 3.48
C ILE A 13 -52.18 25.84 2.99
N PRO A 14 -52.58 26.91 2.27
CA PRO A 14 -52.86 26.71 0.83
C PRO A 14 -52.69 27.97 -0.06
N ARG A 15 -52.20 27.80 -1.30
CA ARG A 15 -53.03 27.89 -2.52
C ARG A 15 -52.21 27.90 -3.83
N SER A 16 -52.81 27.17 -4.76
CA SER A 16 -52.55 26.93 -6.18
C SER A 16 -52.66 28.15 -7.11
N PHE A 17 -51.95 28.11 -8.23
CA PHE A 17 -52.49 28.52 -9.54
C PHE A 17 -51.96 27.60 -10.65
N ASN A 18 -52.88 27.24 -11.54
CA ASN A 18 -52.78 26.31 -12.66
C ASN A 18 -52.96 27.09 -13.98
N ILE A 19 -52.51 26.54 -15.11
CA ILE A 19 -52.82 26.78 -16.55
C ILE A 19 -51.54 26.41 -17.33
N SER A 20 -51.51 25.68 -18.46
CA SER A 20 -52.31 24.61 -19.09
C SER A 20 -51.55 24.24 -20.38
N ASP A 21 -51.39 22.93 -20.62
CA ASP A 21 -51.41 22.18 -21.90
C ASP A 21 -50.66 22.65 -23.17
N GLY A 22 -49.96 21.69 -23.82
CA GLY A 22 -49.56 21.85 -25.22
C GLY A 22 -48.50 20.92 -25.87
N ASN A 23 -48.50 19.62 -25.57
CA ASN A 23 -48.30 18.46 -26.49
C ASN A 23 -47.38 18.47 -27.76
N PHE A 24 -46.67 17.31 -27.90
CA PHE A 24 -46.14 16.59 -29.10
C PHE A 24 -44.67 16.73 -29.59
N LEU A 25 -43.98 15.57 -29.50
CA LEU A 25 -42.93 14.94 -30.33
C LEU A 25 -42.16 15.77 -31.38
N GLU A 26 -40.81 15.70 -31.38
CA GLU A 26 -40.00 15.06 -32.45
C GLU A 26 -38.49 15.05 -32.11
N LEU A 27 -37.83 13.95 -32.44
CA LEU A 27 -36.37 13.78 -32.49
C LEU A 27 -35.80 14.63 -33.65
N GLN A 28 -34.73 15.40 -33.42
CA GLN A 28 -33.66 15.54 -34.41
C GLN A 28 -32.36 16.10 -33.84
N LEU A 29 -31.28 15.40 -34.21
CA LEU A 29 -29.90 15.83 -34.16
C LEU A 29 -29.71 17.27 -34.66
N LEU A 30 -28.86 18.04 -33.97
CA LEU A 30 -28.05 19.05 -34.63
C LEU A 30 -26.70 19.19 -33.93
N GLN A 31 -25.70 18.66 -34.62
CA GLN A 31 -24.30 19.04 -34.49
C GLN A 31 -24.19 20.56 -34.60
N HIS A 32 -23.51 21.20 -33.66
CA HIS A 32 -22.65 22.32 -34.02
C HIS A 32 -21.34 22.28 -33.26
N SER A 33 -20.33 21.82 -34.00
CA SER A 33 -18.93 22.15 -33.83
C SER A 33 -18.76 23.65 -33.59
N ARG A 34 -18.27 24.00 -32.39
CA ARG A 34 -17.32 25.09 -32.23
C ARG A 34 -16.09 24.54 -31.52
N ARG A 35 -15.07 24.24 -32.33
CA ARG A 35 -13.68 24.10 -31.90
C ARG A 35 -13.23 25.43 -31.29
N SER A 36 -13.27 25.50 -29.97
CA SER A 36 -12.38 26.39 -29.23
C SER A 36 -11.08 25.62 -29.10
N PHE A 37 -10.09 25.94 -29.95
CA PHE A 37 -8.70 25.56 -29.68
C PHE A 37 -8.28 26.34 -28.43
N VAL A 38 -8.50 25.76 -27.26
CA VAL A 38 -7.67 26.07 -26.10
C VAL A 38 -6.34 25.43 -26.43
N SER A 39 -5.37 26.27 -26.82
CA SER A 39 -3.97 25.89 -26.84
C SER A 39 -3.66 25.30 -25.46
N LEU A 40 -3.46 23.98 -25.40
CA LEU A 40 -2.78 23.37 -24.27
C LEU A 40 -1.43 24.07 -24.23
N GLY A 41 -1.29 25.03 -23.32
CA GLY A 41 -0.01 25.58 -22.96
C GLY A 41 0.90 24.40 -22.68
N THR A 42 2.04 24.37 -23.37
CA THR A 42 3.19 23.55 -22.97
C THR A 42 3.31 23.67 -21.47
N MET A 43 3.05 22.55 -20.80
CA MET A 43 3.13 22.39 -19.37
C MET A 43 4.60 22.62 -19.01
N GLU A 44 4.96 23.88 -18.75
CA GLU A 44 6.19 24.20 -18.07
C GLU A 44 6.11 23.47 -16.73
N ARG A 45 6.98 22.47 -16.57
CA ARG A 45 7.18 21.79 -15.30
C ARG A 45 7.28 22.89 -14.23
N PRO A 46 6.48 22.87 -13.15
CA PRO A 46 7.00 23.44 -11.92
C PRO A 46 8.34 22.76 -11.72
N SER A 47 9.41 23.55 -11.75
CA SER A 47 10.76 23.09 -11.48
C SER A 47 10.84 22.69 -10.01
N SER A 48 10.17 21.60 -9.62
CA SER A 48 10.66 20.76 -8.55
C SER A 48 11.94 20.14 -9.10
N SER A 49 13.04 20.85 -8.90
CA SER A 49 14.37 20.27 -8.93
C SER A 49 14.45 19.25 -7.79
N ILE A 50 13.70 18.15 -7.90
CA ILE A 50 14.17 16.88 -7.37
C ILE A 50 15.33 16.55 -8.29
N SER A 51 16.50 17.08 -7.93
CA SER A 51 17.75 16.75 -8.57
C SER A 51 17.80 15.23 -8.65
N ARG A 52 17.78 14.69 -9.87
CA ARG A 52 18.22 13.32 -10.14
C ARG A 52 19.71 13.29 -9.83
N VAL A 53 20.04 13.28 -8.54
CA VAL A 53 21.38 12.98 -8.07
C VAL A 53 21.54 11.51 -8.46
N SER A 54 22.45 11.25 -9.39
CA SER A 54 22.92 9.91 -9.76
C SER A 54 23.69 9.25 -8.61
N GLY A 55 23.31 9.53 -7.37
CA GLY A 55 23.90 8.99 -6.16
C GLY A 55 23.28 7.64 -5.88
N ASP A 56 24.12 6.70 -5.46
CA ASP A 56 23.76 5.34 -5.07
C ASP A 56 22.48 5.35 -4.23
N HIS A 57 21.35 5.03 -4.86
CA HIS A 57 20.08 4.89 -4.18
C HIS A 57 20.17 3.62 -3.33
N HIS A 58 20.30 3.82 -2.03
CA HIS A 58 20.26 2.73 -1.09
C HIS A 58 18.81 2.47 -0.70
N VAL A 59 18.39 1.23 -0.92
CA VAL A 59 17.07 0.75 -0.53
C VAL A 59 17.22 0.00 0.79
N GLY A 60 16.49 0.46 1.80
CA GLY A 60 16.30 -0.27 3.05
C GLY A 60 15.02 -1.09 3.03
N LEU A 61 15.02 -2.24 3.73
CA LEU A 61 13.80 -2.96 4.07
C LEU A 61 13.56 -2.83 5.57
N LEU A 62 12.49 -2.10 5.94
CA LEU A 62 12.06 -2.06 7.33
C LEU A 62 11.13 -3.23 7.62
N CYS A 63 11.58 -4.14 8.47
CA CYS A 63 10.83 -5.28 8.92
C CYS A 63 10.13 -4.94 10.25
N HIS A 64 8.81 -5.14 10.30
CA HIS A 64 8.00 -4.95 11.50
C HIS A 64 7.58 -6.29 12.11
N TYR A 65 7.92 -6.45 13.38
CA TYR A 65 7.74 -7.65 14.18
C TYR A 65 6.71 -7.37 15.27
N LEU A 66 5.60 -8.12 15.29
CA LEU A 66 4.67 -8.12 16.42
C LEU A 66 4.96 -9.32 17.32
N LEU A 67 5.25 -9.05 18.60
CA LEU A 67 5.57 -10.05 19.60
C LEU A 67 4.32 -10.49 20.37
N GLN A 68 4.34 -11.71 20.92
CA GLN A 68 3.18 -12.28 21.63
C GLN A 68 2.74 -11.47 22.85
N ASN A 69 3.68 -10.77 23.49
CA ASN A 69 3.39 -9.86 24.61
C ASN A 69 2.69 -8.56 24.16
N GLY A 70 2.45 -8.39 22.85
CA GLY A 70 1.85 -7.21 22.26
C GLY A 70 2.82 -6.07 22.00
N SER A 71 4.13 -6.24 22.23
CA SER A 71 5.15 -5.25 21.84
C SER A 71 5.51 -5.38 20.36
N SER A 72 6.05 -4.30 19.77
CA SER A 72 6.53 -4.31 18.39
C SER A 72 8.02 -4.03 18.32
N GLN A 73 8.72 -4.71 17.41
CA GLN A 73 10.10 -4.43 17.07
C GLN A 73 10.20 -4.03 15.59
N PHE A 74 11.12 -3.13 15.30
CA PHE A 74 11.36 -2.60 13.96
C PHE A 74 12.85 -2.76 13.66
N VAL A 75 13.15 -3.51 12.61
CA VAL A 75 14.53 -3.78 12.18
C VAL A 75 14.70 -3.26 10.77
N LEU A 76 15.64 -2.33 10.59
CA LEU A 76 16.00 -1.85 9.27
C LEU A 76 17.12 -2.75 8.70
N LEU A 77 16.92 -3.21 7.49
CA LEU A 77 17.88 -3.98 6.73
C LEU A 77 18.41 -3.10 5.59
N ASP A 78 19.70 -2.78 5.61
CA ASP A 78 20.37 -2.13 4.48
C ASP A 78 20.57 -3.15 3.36
N VAL A 79 20.06 -2.86 2.16
CA VAL A 79 20.29 -3.72 0.99
C VAL A 79 21.32 -3.09 0.05
N TYR A 80 22.35 -3.85 -0.27
CA TYR A 80 23.43 -3.45 -1.16
C TYR A 80 23.36 -4.20 -2.50
N GLU A 81 24.11 -3.70 -3.48
CA GLU A 81 24.30 -4.37 -4.78
C GLU A 81 24.73 -5.83 -4.59
N GLY A 82 24.17 -6.74 -5.39
CA GLY A 82 24.44 -8.19 -5.26
C GLY A 82 23.63 -8.88 -4.16
N CYS A 83 22.57 -8.25 -3.68
CA CYS A 83 21.64 -8.76 -2.67
C CYS A 83 22.29 -9.03 -1.30
N TYR A 84 23.40 -8.36 -1.01
CA TYR A 84 23.96 -8.38 0.34
C TYR A 84 23.08 -7.53 1.24
N VAL A 85 22.83 -8.02 2.45
CA VAL A 85 22.01 -7.32 3.43
C VAL A 85 22.74 -7.25 4.74
N SER A 86 22.70 -6.08 5.38
CA SER A 86 23.18 -5.89 6.74
C SER A 86 22.09 -5.33 7.63
N VAL A 87 22.10 -5.68 8.91
CA VAL A 87 21.20 -5.06 9.89
C VAL A 87 21.70 -3.68 10.23
N ASP A 88 20.88 -2.67 9.98
CA ASP A 88 21.10 -1.35 10.53
C ASP A 88 20.64 -1.30 11.99
N ARG A 89 21.59 -1.50 12.90
CA ARG A 89 21.34 -1.46 14.34
C ARG A 89 21.06 -0.05 14.85
N ASN A 90 21.41 0.99 14.10
CA ASN A 90 21.26 2.37 14.54
C ASN A 90 19.83 2.86 14.32
N HIS A 91 19.15 2.38 13.28
CA HIS A 91 17.80 2.82 12.92
C HIS A 91 16.69 1.84 13.32
N GLY A 92 17.05 0.68 13.88
CA GLY A 92 16.08 -0.20 14.55
C GLY A 92 15.53 0.41 15.84
N PHE A 93 14.27 0.11 16.16
CA PHE A 93 13.64 0.56 17.40
C PHE A 93 12.60 -0.46 17.91
N HIS A 94 12.15 -0.27 19.15
CA HIS A 94 11.18 -1.14 19.82
C HIS A 94 10.11 -0.29 20.51
N THR A 95 8.88 -0.79 20.54
CA THR A 95 7.76 -0.19 21.27
C THR A 95 7.16 -1.23 22.22
N GLU A 96 6.91 -0.84 23.46
CA GLU A 96 6.29 -1.73 24.47
C GLU A 96 4.86 -2.14 24.14
N THR A 97 4.20 -1.38 23.25
CA THR A 97 2.84 -1.61 22.77
C THR A 97 2.83 -1.96 21.29
N ASN A 98 1.68 -2.45 20.82
CA ASN A 98 1.49 -2.92 19.45
C ASN A 98 1.40 -1.72 18.51
N ALA A 99 2.55 -1.28 18.02
CA ALA A 99 2.61 -0.20 17.06
C ALA A 99 2.35 -0.74 15.65
N HIS A 100 1.31 -0.26 14.99
CA HIS A 100 0.99 -0.67 13.62
C HIS A 100 1.47 0.39 12.63
N VAL A 101 2.33 0.01 11.69
CA VAL A 101 2.78 0.88 10.59
C VAL A 101 1.75 0.85 9.47
N PHE A 102 1.27 2.02 9.05
CA PHE A 102 0.39 2.16 7.90
C PHE A 102 1.16 2.38 6.59
N ALA A 103 2.20 3.20 6.64
CA ALA A 103 2.99 3.58 5.48
C ALA A 103 4.36 4.12 5.91
N SER A 104 5.32 4.11 5.00
CA SER A 104 6.63 4.73 5.12
C SER A 104 6.87 5.65 3.94
N CYS A 105 7.60 6.73 4.14
CA CYS A 105 8.07 7.60 3.07
C CYS A 105 9.34 8.32 3.53
N ASN A 106 10.45 8.16 2.79
CA ASN A 106 11.70 8.89 3.03
C ASN A 106 12.18 8.90 4.50
N GLY A 107 12.20 7.73 5.13
CA GLY A 107 12.62 7.57 6.53
C GLY A 107 11.60 7.98 7.60
N LEU A 108 10.46 8.53 7.21
CA LEU A 108 9.34 8.79 8.11
C LEU A 108 8.36 7.62 8.09
N LEU A 109 7.89 7.22 9.28
CA LEU A 109 6.90 6.15 9.45
C LEU A 109 5.61 6.70 10.01
N LEU A 110 4.48 6.37 9.36
CA LEU A 110 3.16 6.62 9.90
C LEU A 110 2.70 5.43 10.72
N LEU A 111 2.50 5.65 12.02
CA LEU A 111 2.18 4.64 13.02
C LEU A 111 0.85 4.95 13.72
N THR A 112 0.21 3.92 14.25
CA THR A 112 -0.78 4.04 15.33
C THR A 112 -0.36 3.18 16.50
N LEU A 113 -0.66 3.66 17.71
CA LEU A 113 -0.50 2.88 18.93
C LEU A 113 -1.88 2.41 19.41
N PRO A 114 -1.95 1.27 20.12
CA PRO A 114 -3.18 0.81 20.76
C PRO A 114 -3.41 1.70 21.97
N SER A 115 -3.96 2.88 21.73
CA SER A 115 -4.38 3.81 22.77
C SER A 115 -5.90 3.71 22.95
N ALA A 116 -6.42 4.31 24.02
CA ALA A 116 -7.87 4.43 24.21
C ALA A 116 -8.57 5.13 23.04
N ASN A 117 -7.82 5.90 22.23
CA ASN A 117 -8.33 6.53 21.02
C ASN A 117 -7.77 5.83 19.77
N PRO A 118 -8.60 5.06 19.02
CA PRO A 118 -8.17 4.34 17.81
C PRO A 118 -7.73 5.25 16.66
N LEU A 119 -7.82 6.58 16.82
CA LEU A 119 -7.52 7.59 15.81
C LEU A 119 -6.25 8.39 16.11
N SER A 120 -5.41 7.92 17.04
CA SER A 120 -4.15 8.58 17.37
C SER A 120 -3.06 8.16 16.37
N PHE A 121 -2.66 9.09 15.52
CA PHE A 121 -1.56 8.90 14.56
C PHE A 121 -0.28 9.50 15.09
N LEU A 122 0.82 8.77 14.89
CA LEU A 122 2.17 9.22 15.20
C LEU A 122 3.02 9.17 13.93
N ILE A 123 3.87 10.17 13.75
CA ILE A 123 4.98 10.09 12.82
C ILE A 123 6.24 9.76 13.62
N TYR A 124 6.96 8.72 13.20
CA TYR A 124 8.30 8.43 13.71
C TYR A 124 9.32 8.75 12.64
N ASP A 125 10.24 9.65 12.97
CA ASP A 125 11.41 9.94 12.15
C ASP A 125 12.52 8.95 12.52
N LEU A 126 12.83 8.01 11.61
CA LEU A 126 13.85 6.97 11.83
C LEU A 126 15.23 7.58 12.10
N PHE A 127 15.56 8.70 11.47
CA PHE A 127 16.89 9.30 11.54
C PHE A 127 17.03 10.22 12.74
N ALA A 128 16.05 11.09 12.97
CA ALA A 128 16.05 11.95 14.15
C ALA A 128 15.69 11.18 15.43
N LYS A 129 15.13 9.97 15.31
CA LYS A 129 14.59 9.16 16.41
C LYS A 129 13.54 9.92 17.22
N ARG A 130 12.69 10.68 16.52
CA ARG A 130 11.70 11.57 17.14
C ARG A 130 10.29 11.13 16.80
N TRP A 131 9.41 11.26 17.80
CA TRP A 131 7.98 11.04 17.68
C TRP A 131 7.26 12.36 17.53
N ILE A 132 6.32 12.43 16.58
CA ILE A 132 5.45 13.58 16.37
C ILE A 132 4.01 13.10 16.45
N ALA A 133 3.29 13.53 17.47
CA ALA A 133 1.86 13.24 17.58
C ALA A 133 1.06 14.15 16.66
N LEU A 134 0.16 13.57 15.88
CA LEU A 134 -0.74 14.33 15.02
C LEU A 134 -2.00 14.74 15.81
N PRO A 135 -2.63 15.87 15.47
CA PRO A 135 -3.92 16.24 16.03
C PRO A 135 -4.96 15.16 15.69
N GLN A 136 -6.02 15.09 16.49
CA GLN A 136 -7.10 14.14 16.25
C GLN A 136 -7.80 14.47 14.92
N PRO A 137 -8.07 13.47 14.07
CA PRO A 137 -8.85 13.68 12.86
C PRO A 137 -10.30 14.10 13.18
N GLN A 138 -10.92 14.86 12.27
CA GLN A 138 -12.31 15.29 12.36
C GLN A 138 -13.27 14.13 12.07
N ILE A 139 -12.94 13.29 11.09
CA ILE A 139 -13.77 12.14 10.73
C ILE A 139 -13.43 10.95 11.65
N THR A 140 -14.36 10.61 12.55
CA THR A 140 -14.13 9.57 13.57
C THR A 140 -14.44 8.15 13.12
N ARG A 141 -15.09 7.98 11.96
CA ARG A 141 -15.39 6.65 11.42
C ARG A 141 -14.10 5.93 10.97
N ARG A 142 -14.20 4.61 10.81
CA ARG A 142 -13.08 3.77 10.38
C ARG A 142 -12.70 4.11 8.94
N SER A 143 -11.43 4.42 8.70
CA SER A 143 -10.90 4.58 7.35
C SER A 143 -10.76 3.21 6.68
N ILE A 144 -11.01 3.15 5.36
CA ILE A 144 -10.74 1.96 4.55
C ILE A 144 -9.25 1.81 4.27
N SER A 145 -8.54 2.94 4.13
CA SER A 145 -7.10 2.99 3.90
C SER A 145 -6.52 4.27 4.51
N THR A 146 -5.23 4.28 4.79
CA THR A 146 -4.50 5.46 5.26
C THR A 146 -3.12 5.45 4.65
N ALA A 147 -2.76 6.56 4.02
CA ALA A 147 -1.53 6.72 3.28
C ALA A 147 -0.74 7.94 3.75
N PHE A 148 0.52 7.99 3.34
CA PHE A 148 1.49 8.96 3.82
C PHE A 148 2.33 9.46 2.65
N ALA A 149 2.46 10.78 2.54
CA ALA A 149 3.25 11.45 1.51
C ALA A 149 4.25 12.39 2.16
N PHE A 150 5.43 12.53 1.58
CA PHE A 150 6.45 13.49 2.01
C PHE A 150 7.19 14.05 0.80
N ASP A 151 7.06 15.35 0.57
CA ASP A 151 7.65 16.04 -0.59
C ASP A 151 9.09 16.51 -0.36
N GLY A 152 9.68 16.19 0.80
CA GLY A 152 11.01 16.64 1.22
C GLY A 152 10.99 17.79 2.24
N GLN A 153 9.87 18.51 2.37
CA GLN A 153 9.71 19.61 3.33
C GLN A 153 8.52 19.37 4.25
N HIS A 154 7.40 19.00 3.67
CA HIS A 154 6.14 18.77 4.35
C HIS A 154 5.65 17.35 4.10
N TYR A 155 5.15 16.73 5.16
CA TYR A 155 4.41 15.49 5.06
C TYR A 155 2.91 15.73 5.11
N GLN A 156 2.17 14.80 4.48
CA GLN A 156 0.72 14.74 4.48
C GLN A 156 0.25 13.34 4.84
N VAL A 157 -0.81 13.24 5.63
CA VAL A 157 -1.49 11.97 5.94
C VAL A 157 -2.86 11.98 5.29
N VAL A 158 -3.15 10.99 4.46
CA VAL A 158 -4.41 10.89 3.75
C VAL A 158 -5.20 9.70 4.28
N ARG A 159 -6.37 9.98 4.84
CA ARG A 159 -7.32 8.96 5.28
C ARG A 159 -8.43 8.86 4.25
N VAL A 160 -8.84 7.64 3.92
CA VAL A 160 -9.84 7.37 2.89
C VAL A 160 -11.01 6.66 3.51
N PHE A 161 -12.22 7.04 3.10
CA PHE A 161 -13.47 6.51 3.61
C PHE A 161 -14.41 6.18 2.45
N ARG A 162 -15.23 5.15 2.66
CA ARG A 162 -16.39 4.88 1.82
C ARG A 162 -17.58 5.67 2.34
N VAL A 163 -18.33 6.30 1.43
CA VAL A 163 -19.58 7.00 1.72
C VAL A 163 -20.69 6.31 0.92
N GLU A 164 -21.66 5.75 1.64
CA GLU A 164 -22.85 5.15 1.04
C GLU A 164 -23.75 6.24 0.43
N ALA A 165 -24.18 6.02 -0.81
CA ALA A 165 -24.94 7.00 -1.60
C ALA A 165 -26.34 7.33 -1.03
N ILE A 166 -26.87 6.49 -0.12
CA ILE A 166 -28.16 6.65 0.56
C ILE A 166 -28.31 8.03 1.23
N SER A 167 -27.20 8.68 1.57
CA SER A 167 -27.18 9.98 2.23
C SER A 167 -27.45 11.20 1.32
N VAL A 168 -27.38 11.06 -0.01
CA VAL A 168 -27.43 12.22 -0.93
C VAL A 168 -28.80 12.39 -1.60
N THR A 169 -29.60 11.33 -1.72
CA THR A 169 -30.78 11.25 -2.61
C THR A 169 -32.10 10.94 -1.90
N ALA A 170 -32.17 11.13 -0.57
CA ALA A 170 -33.34 10.82 0.29
C ALA A 170 -34.70 11.45 -0.12
N ASN A 171 -34.75 12.24 -1.21
CA ASN A 171 -35.97 12.86 -1.73
C ASN A 171 -36.50 12.24 -3.05
N SER A 172 -35.96 11.14 -3.56
CA SER A 172 -36.47 10.50 -4.79
C SER A 172 -36.72 8.99 -4.62
N PRO A 173 -37.95 8.60 -4.22
CA PRO A 173 -38.31 7.23 -3.84
C PRO A 173 -38.49 6.24 -5.02
N SER A 174 -37.97 6.54 -6.23
CA SER A 174 -38.23 5.74 -7.43
C SER A 174 -37.00 5.30 -8.23
N ALA A 175 -35.79 5.44 -7.70
CA ALA A 175 -34.57 4.92 -8.34
C ALA A 175 -34.18 3.58 -7.71
N SER A 176 -34.61 2.47 -8.32
CA SER A 176 -34.13 1.12 -8.00
C SER A 176 -32.80 0.82 -8.70
N SER A 177 -31.84 1.73 -8.62
CA SER A 177 -30.53 1.56 -9.25
C SER A 177 -29.48 1.42 -8.16
N GLU A 178 -28.65 0.40 -8.27
CA GLU A 178 -27.39 0.23 -7.54
C GLU A 178 -26.72 1.59 -7.34
N GLU A 179 -26.85 2.13 -6.12
CA GLU A 179 -26.37 3.46 -5.80
C GLU A 179 -24.85 3.37 -5.60
N ASP A 180 -24.10 3.95 -6.53
CA ASP A 180 -22.64 3.95 -6.54
C ASP A 180 -22.09 4.58 -5.25
N ASP A 181 -21.19 3.88 -4.55
CA ASP A 181 -20.47 4.44 -3.41
C ASP A 181 -19.46 5.51 -3.84
N TRP A 182 -19.25 6.48 -2.97
CA TRP A 182 -18.29 7.57 -3.17
C TRP A 182 -17.10 7.46 -2.23
N LEU A 183 -15.98 8.05 -2.64
CA LEU A 183 -14.82 8.26 -1.79
C LEU A 183 -14.88 9.62 -1.11
N GLU A 184 -14.74 9.62 0.22
CA GLU A 184 -14.38 10.81 0.98
C GLU A 184 -12.98 10.62 1.53
N MET A 185 -12.19 11.68 1.55
CA MET A 185 -10.86 11.71 2.10
C MET A 185 -10.72 12.81 3.14
N GLU A 186 -9.76 12.63 4.04
CA GLU A 186 -9.36 13.63 5.01
C GLU A 186 -7.85 13.71 5.01
N ILE A 187 -7.31 14.91 4.87
CA ILE A 187 -5.89 15.15 4.65
C ILE A 187 -5.35 15.98 5.81
N PHE A 188 -4.37 15.46 6.54
CA PHE A 188 -3.53 16.25 7.42
C PHE A 188 -2.38 16.85 6.62
N SER A 189 -2.09 18.13 6.81
CA SER A 189 -0.87 18.76 6.30
C SER A 189 0.02 19.22 7.44
N SER A 190 1.29 18.84 7.41
CA SER A 190 2.30 19.35 8.36
C SER A 190 2.59 20.84 8.18
N GLU A 191 2.32 21.40 7.00
CA GLU A 191 2.47 22.83 6.73
C GLU A 191 1.44 23.65 7.52
N THR A 192 0.18 23.22 7.51
CA THR A 192 -0.91 23.94 8.19
C THR A 192 -1.13 23.46 9.62
N GLY A 193 -0.66 22.25 9.95
CA GLY A 193 -0.93 21.59 11.23
C GLY A 193 -2.39 21.15 11.39
N MET A 194 -3.18 21.10 10.32
CA MET A 194 -4.62 20.88 10.36
C MET A 194 -5.08 19.74 9.47
N TRP A 195 -6.18 19.09 9.86
CA TRP A 195 -6.95 18.19 9.00
C TRP A 195 -7.95 18.97 8.16
N SER A 196 -8.02 18.66 6.87
CA SER A 196 -8.98 19.22 5.92
C SER A 196 -9.75 18.11 5.20
N PRO A 197 -11.08 18.22 5.08
CA PRO A 197 -11.86 17.29 4.27
C PRO A 197 -11.56 17.47 2.78
N TYR A 198 -11.55 16.38 2.03
CA TYR A 198 -11.38 16.36 0.59
C TYR A 198 -12.28 15.26 0.01
N CYS A 199 -13.30 15.64 -0.76
CA CYS A 199 -14.27 14.69 -1.31
C CYS A 199 -14.09 14.58 -2.82
N PRO A 200 -13.25 13.67 -3.33
CA PRO A 200 -13.16 13.45 -4.76
C PRO A 200 -14.44 12.78 -5.26
N LEU A 201 -14.99 13.25 -6.39
CA LEU A 201 -16.15 12.65 -7.05
C LEU A 201 -15.77 11.37 -7.81
N ILE A 202 -15.19 10.40 -7.11
CA ILE A 202 -14.87 9.08 -7.67
C ILE A 202 -15.92 8.08 -7.22
N ARG A 203 -16.51 7.41 -8.21
CA ARG A 203 -17.35 6.25 -8.01
C ARG A 203 -16.50 5.02 -7.75
N LEU A 204 -16.85 4.29 -6.70
CA LEU A 204 -16.23 3.03 -6.36
C LEU A 204 -17.04 1.85 -6.91
N PRO A 205 -16.37 0.74 -7.25
CA PRO A 205 -17.06 -0.53 -7.41
C PRO A 205 -17.86 -0.87 -6.13
N PRO A 206 -19.06 -1.47 -6.25
CA PRO A 206 -19.93 -1.78 -5.11
C PRO A 206 -19.29 -2.75 -4.11
N GLU A 207 -18.40 -3.62 -4.58
CA GLU A 207 -17.64 -4.55 -3.75
C GLU A 207 -16.17 -4.14 -3.69
N LEU A 208 -15.77 -3.52 -2.58
CA LEU A 208 -14.37 -3.23 -2.28
C LEU A 208 -13.82 -4.29 -1.33
N PRO A 209 -13.04 -5.28 -1.80
CA PRO A 209 -12.19 -6.06 -0.91
C PRO A 209 -11.29 -5.15 -0.09
N LYS A 210 -10.89 -5.63 1.10
CA LYS A 210 -9.91 -4.95 1.96
C LYS A 210 -8.66 -4.61 1.12
N PRO A 211 -8.16 -3.36 1.17
CA PRO A 211 -6.96 -2.99 0.44
C PRO A 211 -5.82 -3.94 0.81
N GLY A 212 -5.21 -4.54 -0.22
CA GLY A 212 -4.20 -5.58 -0.02
C GLY A 212 -2.76 -5.10 -0.08
N THR A 213 -2.51 -3.86 -0.53
CA THR A 213 -1.17 -3.27 -0.62
C THR A 213 -0.99 -2.16 0.41
N THR A 214 0.22 -2.05 0.97
CA THR A 214 0.67 -0.81 1.61
C THR A 214 0.64 0.34 0.59
N PRO A 215 0.12 1.53 0.94
CA PRO A 215 0.18 2.69 0.06
C PRO A 215 1.62 3.11 -0.25
N LEU A 216 1.83 3.56 -1.49
CA LEU A 216 3.10 4.07 -1.99
C LEU A 216 2.94 5.55 -2.34
N PHE A 217 3.82 6.41 -1.83
CA PHE A 217 3.98 7.76 -2.37
C PHE A 217 5.17 7.76 -3.32
N ALA A 218 4.93 8.11 -4.58
CA ALA A 218 5.93 8.13 -5.64
C ALA A 218 5.57 9.23 -6.64
N ASN A 219 6.57 9.87 -7.26
CA ASN A 219 6.34 10.88 -8.31
C ASN A 219 5.30 11.97 -7.98
N GLY A 220 5.20 12.39 -6.71
CA GLY A 220 4.24 13.41 -6.27
C GLY A 220 2.78 12.96 -6.18
N ALA A 221 2.52 11.65 -6.28
CA ALA A 221 1.20 11.06 -6.14
C ALA A 221 1.23 9.91 -5.13
N ILE A 222 0.08 9.66 -4.51
CA ILE A 222 -0.09 8.48 -3.67
C ILE A 222 -0.86 7.42 -4.45
N TYR A 223 -0.41 6.18 -4.34
CA TYR A 223 -0.95 5.00 -4.98
C TYR A 223 -1.32 3.97 -3.92
N TRP A 224 -2.51 3.39 -4.01
CA TRP A 224 -2.86 2.19 -3.26
C TRP A 224 -3.96 1.40 -3.96
N GLU A 225 -4.03 0.11 -3.70
CA GLU A 225 -5.06 -0.76 -4.27
C GLU A 225 -6.42 -0.55 -3.60
N VAL A 226 -7.46 -0.46 -4.42
CA VAL A 226 -8.87 -0.38 -4.03
C VAL A 226 -9.70 -1.22 -5.00
N GLY A 227 -10.14 -2.40 -4.58
CA GLY A 227 -11.10 -3.22 -5.34
C GLY A 227 -10.67 -3.64 -6.74
N GLY A 228 -9.40 -4.05 -6.92
CA GLY A 228 -8.87 -4.41 -8.24
C GLY A 228 -8.52 -3.21 -9.13
N TYR A 229 -8.52 -2.00 -8.55
CA TYR A 229 -8.01 -0.79 -9.15
C TYR A 229 -6.85 -0.25 -8.32
N LEU A 230 -5.97 0.52 -8.96
CA LEU A 230 -5.02 1.39 -8.31
C LEU A 230 -5.65 2.77 -8.23
N LEU A 231 -5.89 3.26 -7.02
CA LEU A 231 -6.27 4.65 -6.80
C LEU A 231 -5.00 5.49 -6.78
N MET A 232 -4.88 6.39 -7.77
CA MET A 232 -3.85 7.42 -7.84
C MET A 232 -4.44 8.74 -7.35
N CYS A 233 -3.76 9.39 -6.40
CA CYS A 233 -4.15 10.67 -5.83
C CYS A 233 -2.99 11.67 -5.95
N ILE A 234 -3.18 12.73 -6.75
CA ILE A 234 -2.23 13.84 -6.89
C ILE A 234 -2.73 14.99 -6.00
N LEU A 235 -2.13 15.11 -4.81
CA LEU A 235 -2.61 16.04 -3.78
C LEU A 235 -2.52 17.50 -4.19
N SER A 236 -1.44 17.90 -4.87
CA SER A 236 -1.22 19.27 -5.32
C SER A 236 -2.23 19.75 -6.37
N GLN A 237 -2.85 18.83 -7.11
CA GLN A 237 -3.81 19.13 -8.17
C GLN A 237 -5.25 18.82 -7.76
N HIS A 238 -5.46 18.30 -6.54
CA HIS A 238 -6.75 17.76 -6.12
C HIS A 238 -7.36 16.82 -7.17
N HIS A 239 -6.50 15.99 -7.78
CA HIS A 239 -6.89 15.09 -8.83
C HIS A 239 -6.76 13.65 -8.35
N CYS A 240 -7.79 12.85 -8.60
CA CYS A 240 -7.76 11.44 -8.30
C CYS A 240 -8.25 10.64 -9.52
N LYS A 241 -7.66 9.47 -9.71
CA LYS A 241 -7.94 8.59 -10.85
C LYS A 241 -7.91 7.13 -10.40
N LEU A 242 -8.86 6.34 -10.89
CA LEU A 242 -8.81 4.89 -10.78
C LEU A 242 -8.18 4.30 -12.05
N ILE A 243 -7.18 3.45 -11.85
CA ILE A 243 -6.47 2.75 -12.92
C ILE A 243 -6.72 1.27 -12.71
N ARG A 244 -7.20 0.55 -13.73
CA ARG A 244 -7.47 -0.88 -13.61
C ARG A 244 -6.16 -1.64 -13.35
N LEU A 245 -6.12 -2.55 -12.36
CA LEU A 245 -4.92 -3.35 -12.09
C LEU A 245 -4.75 -4.49 -13.12
N PRO A 246 -3.51 -4.98 -13.36
CA PRO A 246 -3.26 -6.03 -14.34
C PRO A 246 -3.94 -7.37 -14.05
N ASN A 247 -4.16 -7.67 -12.78
CA ASN A 247 -4.84 -8.87 -12.29
C ASN A 247 -6.36 -8.68 -12.15
N HIS A 248 -6.92 -7.55 -12.59
CA HIS A 248 -8.35 -7.30 -12.48
C HIS A 248 -9.15 -8.26 -13.38
N SER A 249 -9.95 -9.12 -12.74
CA SER A 249 -10.91 -10.00 -13.39
C SER A 249 -12.32 -9.71 -12.88
N GLN A 250 -13.28 -9.56 -13.80
CA GLN A 250 -14.71 -9.52 -13.46
C GLN A 250 -15.19 -10.88 -12.94
N ASN A 251 -14.60 -11.96 -13.45
CA ASN A 251 -14.90 -13.31 -13.05
C ASN A 251 -13.83 -13.76 -12.06
N TRP A 252 -14.04 -13.51 -10.77
CA TRP A 252 -13.12 -13.99 -9.76
C TRP A 252 -13.12 -15.51 -9.74
N THR A 253 -11.96 -16.10 -9.97
CA THR A 253 -11.71 -17.53 -9.85
C THR A 253 -10.52 -17.75 -8.92
N TRP A 254 -10.35 -18.99 -8.45
CA TRP A 254 -9.17 -19.34 -7.65
C TRP A 254 -7.85 -19.15 -8.43
N HIS A 255 -7.89 -19.13 -9.77
CA HIS A 255 -6.75 -18.82 -10.63
C HIS A 255 -6.43 -17.31 -10.67
N THR A 256 -7.42 -16.44 -10.45
CA THR A 256 -7.20 -14.98 -10.40
C THR A 256 -6.93 -14.47 -8.99
N MET A 257 -6.91 -15.37 -8.01
CA MET A 257 -6.61 -15.04 -6.61
C MET A 257 -5.13 -14.69 -6.47
N THR A 258 -4.86 -13.54 -5.86
CA THR A 258 -3.51 -13.14 -5.47
C THR A 258 -3.21 -13.58 -4.05
N PHE A 259 -1.98 -14.04 -3.83
CA PHE A 259 -1.51 -14.54 -2.54
C PHE A 259 -0.62 -13.55 -1.80
N GLY A 260 -0.06 -12.60 -2.54
CA GLY A 260 0.74 -11.51 -2.03
C GLY A 260 0.87 -10.45 -3.09
N GLN A 261 0.93 -9.19 -2.67
CA GLN A 261 1.03 -8.05 -3.57
C GLN A 261 1.67 -6.86 -2.86
N CYS A 262 2.45 -6.09 -3.60
CA CYS A 262 3.08 -4.88 -3.10
C CYS A 262 3.18 -3.83 -4.21
N LEU A 263 3.19 -2.56 -3.79
CA LEU A 263 3.57 -1.44 -4.62
C LEU A 263 5.02 -1.07 -4.33
N TRP A 264 5.74 -0.62 -5.34
CA TRP A 264 7.14 -0.22 -5.20
C TRP A 264 7.51 0.89 -6.20
N GLU A 265 8.41 1.79 -5.84
CA GLU A 265 9.00 2.77 -6.78
C GLU A 265 10.41 2.33 -7.21
N SER A 266 10.66 2.23 -8.50
CA SER A 266 12.00 1.95 -9.03
C SER A 266 12.19 2.67 -10.35
N GLU A 267 13.36 3.31 -10.52
CA GLU A 267 13.69 4.14 -11.69
C GLU A 267 12.64 5.23 -11.99
N GLY A 268 12.00 5.75 -10.94
CA GLY A 268 10.93 6.75 -11.06
C GLY A 268 9.62 6.20 -11.65
N LEU A 269 9.44 4.88 -11.68
CA LEU A 269 8.20 4.22 -12.10
C LEU A 269 7.56 3.48 -10.94
N VAL A 270 6.22 3.54 -10.89
CA VAL A 270 5.43 2.75 -9.95
C VAL A 270 5.29 1.34 -10.48
N HIS A 271 5.68 0.38 -9.66
CA HIS A 271 5.57 -1.04 -9.94
C HIS A 271 4.50 -1.67 -9.07
N TYR A 272 3.67 -2.51 -9.68
CA TYR A 272 2.74 -3.40 -9.00
C TYR A 272 3.24 -4.82 -9.16
N CYS A 273 3.59 -5.44 -8.04
CA CYS A 273 4.03 -6.83 -8.00
C CYS A 273 2.98 -7.67 -7.30
N TYR A 274 2.64 -8.83 -7.85
CA TYR A 274 1.77 -9.79 -7.18
C TYR A 274 2.20 -11.23 -7.49
N SER A 275 1.74 -12.15 -6.65
CA SER A 275 1.90 -13.60 -6.85
C SER A 275 0.52 -14.25 -7.00
N ASN A 276 0.38 -15.13 -8.00
CA ASN A 276 -0.81 -15.95 -8.23
C ASN A 276 -0.39 -17.44 -8.35
N PHE A 277 -1.24 -18.29 -8.94
CA PHE A 277 -0.95 -19.72 -9.09
C PHE A 277 0.13 -20.02 -10.14
N GLU A 278 0.33 -19.14 -11.12
CA GLU A 278 1.33 -19.34 -12.19
C GLU A 278 2.73 -18.92 -11.74
N GLY A 279 2.81 -17.82 -11.01
CA GLY A 279 4.09 -17.24 -10.65
C GLY A 279 3.98 -15.90 -9.94
N ILE A 280 5.12 -15.21 -9.93
CA ILE A 280 5.26 -13.84 -9.48
C ILE A 280 5.33 -12.95 -10.72
N HIS A 281 4.55 -11.87 -10.73
CA HIS A 281 4.45 -10.93 -11.83
C HIS A 281 4.81 -9.53 -11.34
N ALA A 282 5.61 -8.81 -12.12
CA ALA A 282 5.95 -7.42 -11.88
C ALA A 282 5.52 -6.58 -13.09
N TRP A 283 4.67 -5.58 -12.83
CA TRP A 283 4.13 -4.66 -13.83
C TRP A 283 4.58 -3.24 -13.51
N ALA A 284 4.96 -2.45 -14.51
CA ALA A 284 5.27 -1.03 -14.38
C ALA A 284 4.10 -0.20 -14.90
N LEU A 285 3.70 0.82 -14.15
CA LEU A 285 2.73 1.81 -14.59
C LEU A 285 3.40 2.76 -15.59
N LEU A 286 2.82 2.86 -16.78
CA LEU A 286 3.30 3.73 -17.85
C LEU A 286 2.82 5.16 -17.63
N SER A 287 3.68 6.13 -17.91
CA SER A 287 3.25 7.52 -18.00
C SER A 287 2.61 7.77 -19.37
N GLY A 288 1.70 8.74 -19.46
CA GLY A 288 1.05 9.10 -20.73
C GLY A 288 2.00 9.49 -21.87
N GLN A 289 3.26 9.84 -21.55
CA GLN A 289 4.29 10.17 -22.53
C GLN A 289 5.03 8.93 -23.07
N ASP A 290 5.00 7.81 -22.36
CA ASP A 290 5.76 6.60 -22.72
C ASP A 290 5.10 5.75 -23.81
N HIS A 291 3.84 6.01 -24.14
CA HIS A 291 3.08 5.23 -25.12
C HIS A 291 3.65 5.27 -26.54
N GLY A 292 4.44 6.30 -26.89
CA GLY A 292 4.99 6.47 -28.24
C GLY A 292 6.25 5.64 -28.54
N ASN A 293 6.93 5.12 -27.52
CA ASN A 293 8.29 4.56 -27.68
C ASN A 293 8.36 3.04 -27.74
N TYR A 294 7.23 2.32 -27.72
CA TYR A 294 7.21 0.86 -27.67
C TYR A 294 6.64 0.23 -28.96
N PRO A 295 7.51 -0.13 -29.94
CA PRO A 295 7.08 -0.64 -31.25
C PRO A 295 6.53 -2.08 -31.26
N GLY A 296 6.15 -2.66 -30.12
CA GLY A 296 5.82 -4.09 -30.00
C GLY A 296 4.38 -4.46 -29.62
N TYR A 297 3.54 -3.50 -29.24
CA TYR A 297 2.19 -3.77 -28.69
C TYR A 297 1.08 -3.24 -29.60
N SER A 298 1.05 -3.62 -30.88
CA SER A 298 0.06 -3.11 -31.83
C SER A 298 -1.35 -3.70 -31.68
N THR A 299 -1.59 -4.63 -30.76
CA THR A 299 -2.88 -5.37 -30.65
C THR A 299 -3.60 -5.25 -29.31
N CYS A 300 -2.95 -4.80 -28.25
CA CYS A 300 -3.66 -4.40 -27.04
C CYS A 300 -4.16 -2.97 -27.24
N ASP A 301 -5.37 -2.67 -26.80
CA ASP A 301 -5.87 -1.30 -26.74
C ASP A 301 -5.02 -0.54 -25.70
N ILE A 302 -3.87 -0.02 -26.14
CA ILE A 302 -2.89 0.71 -25.32
C ILE A 302 -3.57 1.89 -24.62
N THR A 303 -4.67 2.42 -25.19
CA THR A 303 -5.38 3.55 -24.61
C THR A 303 -6.12 3.20 -23.32
N SER A 304 -6.42 1.91 -23.08
CA SER A 304 -7.13 1.46 -21.88
C SER A 304 -6.25 0.73 -20.87
N PHE A 305 -5.02 0.36 -21.22
CA PHE A 305 -4.15 -0.41 -20.34
C PHE A 305 -2.82 0.31 -20.04
N GLU A 306 -2.77 0.96 -18.89
CA GLU A 306 -1.64 1.78 -18.41
C GLU A 306 -0.48 0.96 -17.84
N TRP A 307 -0.48 -0.36 -18.00
CA TRP A 307 0.53 -1.24 -17.40
C TRP A 307 1.38 -1.96 -18.45
N LYS A 308 2.67 -2.09 -18.16
CA LYS A 308 3.62 -2.89 -18.92
C LYS A 308 4.10 -4.05 -18.06
N LEU A 309 3.98 -5.28 -18.56
CA LEU A 309 4.59 -6.43 -17.91
C LEU A 309 6.11 -6.30 -18.01
N VAL A 310 6.79 -6.27 -16.87
CA VAL A 310 8.25 -6.18 -16.78
C VAL A 310 8.84 -7.58 -16.66
N HIS A 311 8.32 -8.38 -15.72
CA HIS A 311 8.81 -9.72 -15.44
C HIS A 311 7.69 -10.67 -15.04
N THR A 312 7.86 -11.94 -15.42
CA THR A 312 7.11 -13.09 -14.88
C THR A 312 8.10 -14.16 -14.45
N VAL A 313 8.00 -14.60 -13.21
CA VAL A 313 8.79 -15.69 -12.64
C VAL A 313 7.84 -16.83 -12.29
N LYS A 314 7.85 -17.89 -13.10
CA LYS A 314 7.01 -19.07 -12.84
C LYS A 314 7.46 -19.78 -11.57
N HIS A 315 6.51 -20.23 -10.74
CA HIS A 315 6.83 -20.98 -9.52
C HIS A 315 7.64 -22.24 -9.81
N GLU A 316 7.30 -22.97 -10.87
CA GLU A 316 8.05 -24.15 -11.31
C GLU A 316 9.52 -23.84 -11.61
N THR A 317 9.77 -22.72 -12.32
CA THR A 317 11.14 -22.28 -12.65
C THR A 317 11.87 -21.85 -11.39
N LEU A 318 11.22 -21.09 -10.51
CA LEU A 318 11.78 -20.63 -9.24
C LEU A 318 12.24 -21.81 -8.38
N ILE A 319 11.39 -22.83 -8.24
CA ILE A 319 11.67 -24.05 -7.46
C ILE A 319 12.76 -24.90 -8.11
N ALA A 320 12.63 -25.19 -9.41
CA ALA A 320 13.58 -26.03 -10.12
C ALA A 320 15.01 -25.45 -10.13
N ARG A 321 15.14 -24.12 -10.13
CA ARG A 321 16.44 -23.43 -10.10
C ARG A 321 17.03 -23.34 -8.68
N ASN A 322 16.23 -23.46 -7.64
CA ASN A 322 16.66 -23.23 -6.25
C ASN A 322 16.23 -24.35 -5.29
N PRO A 323 16.42 -25.64 -5.64
CA PRO A 323 15.85 -26.75 -4.89
C PRO A 323 16.34 -26.82 -3.44
N ASP A 324 17.58 -26.40 -3.17
CA ASP A 324 18.17 -26.46 -1.83
C ASP A 324 17.52 -25.43 -0.88
N VAL A 325 17.16 -24.25 -1.38
CA VAL A 325 16.45 -23.23 -0.58
C VAL A 325 15.08 -23.78 -0.17
N PHE A 326 14.31 -24.32 -1.11
CA PHE A 326 12.99 -24.86 -0.82
C PHE A 326 13.04 -26.11 0.07
N ARG A 327 14.01 -27.00 -0.11
CA ARG A 327 14.22 -28.15 0.78
C ARG A 327 14.51 -27.72 2.23
N ARG A 328 15.30 -26.66 2.43
CA ARG A 328 15.54 -26.10 3.77
C ARG A 328 14.29 -25.48 4.36
N LEU A 329 13.49 -24.78 3.55
CA LEU A 329 12.23 -24.21 4.02
C LEU A 329 11.21 -25.28 4.41
N GLU A 330 11.12 -26.37 3.67
CA GLU A 330 10.32 -27.53 4.06
C GLU A 330 10.77 -28.06 5.44
N GLN A 331 12.08 -28.20 5.65
CA GLN A 331 12.63 -28.65 6.94
C GLN A 331 12.31 -27.68 8.09
N LEU A 332 12.55 -26.38 7.90
CA LEU A 332 12.28 -25.34 8.90
C LEU A 332 10.82 -25.43 9.35
N VAL A 333 9.94 -25.60 8.38
CA VAL A 333 8.52 -25.59 8.64
C VAL A 333 8.04 -26.87 9.34
N HIS A 334 8.67 -28.03 9.10
CA HIS A 334 8.40 -29.25 9.86
C HIS A 334 8.89 -29.20 11.32
N THR A 335 9.84 -28.32 11.67
CA THR A 335 10.28 -28.16 13.07
C THR A 335 9.28 -27.41 13.95
N VAL A 336 8.34 -26.67 13.35
CA VAL A 336 7.28 -25.95 14.07
C VAL A 336 6.17 -26.95 14.41
N GLN A 337 6.21 -27.49 15.64
CA GLN A 337 5.22 -28.43 16.17
C GLN A 337 3.79 -27.85 16.11
N PRO A 338 2.79 -28.55 15.53
CA PRO A 338 1.40 -28.10 15.46
C PRO A 338 0.68 -27.95 16.81
N GLU A 339 1.28 -28.44 17.91
CA GLU A 339 0.59 -28.61 19.19
C GLU A 339 0.33 -27.30 19.96
N ALA A 340 0.98 -26.20 19.57
CA ALA A 340 0.57 -24.87 20.01
C ALA A 340 -0.67 -24.43 19.24
N SER A 341 -1.83 -25.00 19.59
CA SER A 341 -3.13 -24.47 19.17
C SER A 341 -3.19 -22.98 19.54
N PHE A 342 -3.04 -22.13 18.51
CA PHE A 342 -2.92 -20.70 18.67
C PHE A 342 -4.21 -20.12 19.23
N SER A 343 -4.25 -19.89 20.54
CA SER A 343 -5.17 -18.94 21.17
C SER A 343 -4.68 -17.52 20.87
N CYS A 344 -4.65 -17.14 19.59
CA CYS A 344 -4.50 -15.73 19.24
C CYS A 344 -5.81 -15.04 19.65
N ARG A 345 -5.72 -13.96 20.43
CA ARG A 345 -6.89 -13.12 20.74
C ARG A 345 -7.62 -12.78 19.43
N PRO A 346 -8.91 -13.11 19.30
CA PRO A 346 -9.68 -12.88 18.08
C PRO A 346 -9.79 -11.39 17.71
N ASP A 347 -9.41 -10.50 18.62
CA ASP A 347 -9.54 -9.05 18.52
C ASP A 347 -8.45 -8.40 17.65
N VAL A 348 -7.31 -9.07 17.42
CA VAL A 348 -6.11 -8.45 16.81
C VAL A 348 -5.93 -8.78 15.32
N PHE A 349 -6.34 -9.99 14.91
CA PHE A 349 -6.26 -10.42 13.52
C PHE A 349 -7.66 -10.70 12.99
N THR A 350 -7.97 -10.20 11.80
CA THR A 350 -9.23 -10.53 11.15
C THR A 350 -9.27 -12.05 10.88
N LYS A 351 -10.45 -12.66 10.96
CA LYS A 351 -10.66 -14.10 10.66
C LYS A 351 -10.04 -14.55 9.31
N LEU A 352 -9.90 -13.61 8.37
CA LEU A 352 -9.25 -13.80 7.07
C LEU A 352 -7.72 -13.88 7.15
N GLU A 353 -7.09 -13.09 8.02
CA GLU A 353 -5.65 -13.18 8.31
C GLU A 353 -5.34 -14.49 9.03
N GLN A 354 -6.15 -14.90 10.02
CA GLN A 354 -6.00 -16.21 10.66
C GLN A 354 -6.10 -17.38 9.67
N ASN A 355 -7.05 -17.33 8.72
CA ASN A 355 -7.17 -18.33 7.66
C ASN A 355 -6.03 -18.29 6.64
N ARG A 356 -5.34 -17.15 6.47
CA ARG A 356 -4.09 -17.08 5.69
C ARG A 356 -2.91 -17.73 6.42
N TYR A 357 -3.01 -18.07 7.70
CA TYR A 357 -1.87 -18.59 8.49
C TYR A 357 -2.08 -19.99 9.07
N CYS A 358 -3.30 -20.54 9.06
CA CYS A 358 -3.55 -21.96 9.37
C CYS A 358 -3.17 -22.85 8.17
N PHE A 359 -1.88 -23.20 8.05
CA PHE A 359 -1.37 -24.09 7.02
C PHE A 359 -1.04 -25.49 7.56
N SER A 360 -1.58 -26.51 6.89
CA SER A 360 -1.04 -27.87 6.93
C SER A 360 0.01 -28.01 5.82
N LEU A 361 1.21 -28.40 6.21
CA LEU A 361 2.43 -28.27 5.40
C LEU A 361 2.72 -29.46 4.50
N SER A 362 1.95 -30.53 4.66
CA SER A 362 1.88 -31.63 3.69
C SER A 362 1.27 -31.22 2.34
N ASN A 363 0.77 -29.97 2.21
CA ASN A 363 0.27 -29.37 0.97
C ASN A 363 0.95 -28.01 0.71
N TRP A 364 2.28 -27.97 0.63
CA TRP A 364 3.00 -26.74 0.23
C TRP A 364 2.48 -26.27 -1.13
N LYS A 365 1.66 -25.22 -1.15
CA LYS A 365 1.16 -24.62 -2.37
C LYS A 365 1.99 -23.37 -2.68
N PRO A 366 2.25 -23.04 -3.95
CA PRO A 366 2.99 -21.85 -4.40
C PRO A 366 2.48 -20.49 -3.82
N TYR A 367 1.37 -20.52 -3.11
CA TYR A 367 0.66 -19.41 -2.48
C TYR A 367 1.39 -18.77 -1.29
N SER A 368 2.42 -19.40 -0.73
CA SER A 368 3.15 -18.83 0.41
C SER A 368 4.20 -17.79 0.03
N ILE A 369 4.46 -17.62 -1.27
CA ILE A 369 5.48 -16.69 -1.79
C ILE A 369 4.79 -15.36 -2.13
N SER A 370 5.01 -14.36 -1.29
CA SER A 370 4.48 -13.00 -1.47
C SER A 370 5.62 -12.06 -1.90
N PRO A 371 5.52 -11.33 -3.02
CA PRO A 371 6.41 -10.21 -3.24
C PRO A 371 6.23 -9.18 -2.12
N CYS A 372 7.34 -8.60 -1.67
CA CYS A 372 7.35 -7.49 -0.71
C CYS A 372 8.19 -6.30 -1.18
N GLY A 373 8.90 -6.43 -2.30
CA GLY A 373 9.57 -5.32 -2.97
C GLY A 373 10.16 -5.72 -4.32
N TYR A 374 10.55 -4.72 -5.11
CA TYR A 374 11.13 -4.94 -6.43
C TYR A 374 12.09 -3.81 -6.79
N SER A 375 13.33 -4.13 -7.17
CA SER A 375 14.27 -3.14 -7.70
C SER A 375 14.57 -3.45 -9.16
N SER A 376 14.17 -2.57 -10.07
CA SER A 376 14.53 -2.67 -11.49
C SER A 376 16.02 -2.39 -11.72
N VAL A 377 16.61 -1.49 -10.93
CA VAL A 377 18.05 -1.17 -10.96
C VAL A 377 18.88 -2.43 -10.65
N LEU A 378 18.57 -3.09 -9.53
CA LEU A 378 19.27 -4.32 -9.13
C LEU A 378 18.78 -5.56 -9.88
N LYS A 379 17.64 -5.46 -10.57
CA LYS A 379 16.89 -6.59 -11.16
C LYS A 379 16.59 -7.67 -10.14
N VAL A 380 16.10 -7.26 -8.97
CA VAL A 380 15.81 -8.16 -7.84
C VAL A 380 14.35 -8.05 -7.44
N ILE A 381 13.71 -9.20 -7.20
CA ILE A 381 12.41 -9.27 -6.51
C ILE A 381 12.67 -9.72 -5.07
N TYR A 382 12.18 -8.96 -4.10
CA TYR A 382 12.19 -9.37 -2.69
C TYR A 382 10.92 -10.17 -2.40
N LEU A 383 11.11 -11.36 -1.86
CA LEU A 383 10.05 -12.32 -1.58
C LEU A 383 9.98 -12.58 -0.09
N ARG A 384 8.77 -12.50 0.46
CA ARG A 384 8.46 -12.92 1.82
C ARG A 384 7.86 -14.31 1.77
N LEU A 385 8.47 -15.22 2.53
CA LEU A 385 7.96 -16.55 2.84
C LEU A 385 7.82 -16.67 4.36
N PRO A 386 7.10 -17.68 4.89
CA PRO A 386 7.05 -17.93 6.32
C PRO A 386 8.47 -18.10 6.90
N GLY A 387 8.84 -17.24 7.85
CA GLY A 387 10.14 -17.32 8.53
C GLY A 387 11.33 -16.79 7.74
N VAL A 388 11.18 -16.28 6.51
CA VAL A 388 12.32 -15.79 5.73
C VAL A 388 11.96 -14.68 4.74
N ILE A 389 12.90 -13.76 4.52
CA ILE A 389 12.92 -12.86 3.36
C ILE A 389 14.03 -13.33 2.42
N LEU A 390 13.68 -13.51 1.16
CA LEU A 390 14.57 -13.89 0.08
C LEU A 390 14.73 -12.73 -0.90
N SER A 391 15.88 -12.66 -1.56
CA SER A 391 16.03 -11.96 -2.84
C SER A 391 16.05 -12.97 -3.96
N TYR A 392 15.38 -12.64 -5.06
CA TYR A 392 15.48 -13.33 -6.32
C TYR A 392 16.13 -12.42 -7.36
N ASP A 393 17.36 -12.73 -7.74
CA ASP A 393 18.05 -12.05 -8.83
C ASP A 393 17.51 -12.56 -10.17
N LEU A 394 16.89 -11.67 -10.95
CA LEU A 394 16.26 -12.00 -12.22
C LEU A 394 17.28 -12.32 -13.32
N SER A 395 18.52 -11.86 -13.20
CA SER A 395 19.58 -12.09 -14.17
C SER A 395 20.20 -13.47 -13.98
N THR A 396 20.49 -13.85 -12.73
CA THR A 396 21.09 -15.14 -12.40
C THR A 396 20.07 -16.23 -12.12
N GLN A 397 18.81 -15.86 -11.86
CA GLN A 397 17.72 -16.75 -11.43
C GLN A 397 18.01 -17.48 -10.10
N ILE A 398 18.85 -16.88 -9.25
CA ILE A 398 19.26 -17.44 -7.97
C ILE A 398 18.48 -16.76 -6.84
N LEU A 399 17.93 -17.59 -5.95
CA LEU A 399 17.40 -17.16 -4.66
C LEU A 399 18.54 -17.07 -3.64
N SER A 400 18.64 -15.94 -2.96
CA SER A 400 19.51 -15.75 -1.80
C SER A 400 18.66 -15.43 -0.57
N GLU A 401 18.90 -16.14 0.52
CA GLU A 401 18.33 -15.80 1.82
C GLU A 401 18.95 -14.50 2.30
N ILE A 402 18.09 -13.51 2.55
CA ILE A 402 18.50 -12.19 3.02
C ILE A 402 18.41 -12.13 4.54
N CYS A 403 17.29 -12.62 5.07
CA CYS A 403 17.00 -12.56 6.50
C CYS A 403 16.16 -13.76 6.87
N THR A 404 16.62 -14.53 7.85
CA THR A 404 15.86 -15.61 8.46
C THR A 404 15.35 -15.18 9.83
N PHE A 405 14.18 -15.69 10.18
CA PHE A 405 13.52 -15.43 11.45
C PHE A 405 13.45 -16.75 12.22
N ASP A 406 14.43 -16.98 13.09
CA ASP A 406 14.38 -18.08 14.05
C ASP A 406 13.75 -17.56 15.34
N CYS A 407 12.52 -18.00 15.63
CA CYS A 407 11.90 -17.75 16.91
C CYS A 407 11.33 -19.05 17.50
N PRO A 408 12.15 -19.83 18.22
CA PRO A 408 11.66 -21.03 18.89
C PRO A 408 10.60 -20.62 19.93
N ASN A 409 9.43 -21.25 19.85
CA ASN A 409 8.34 -21.19 20.84
C ASN A 409 7.52 -19.89 20.92
N LEU A 410 7.84 -18.86 20.13
CA LEU A 410 7.02 -17.66 20.05
C LEU A 410 6.30 -17.68 18.71
N GLY A 411 4.98 -17.86 18.75
CA GLY A 411 4.09 -17.65 17.62
C GLY A 411 4.28 -16.26 17.04
N PHE A 412 5.18 -16.16 16.08
CA PHE A 412 5.70 -14.92 15.54
C PHE A 412 5.14 -14.68 14.14
N TYR A 413 4.86 -13.42 13.83
CA TYR A 413 4.37 -13.00 12.53
C TYR A 413 5.20 -11.80 12.06
N CYS A 414 5.95 -11.96 10.97
CA CYS A 414 6.50 -10.81 10.24
C CYS A 414 5.32 -10.08 9.59
N CYS A 415 4.83 -9.04 10.27
CA CYS A 415 3.57 -8.40 9.92
C CYS A 415 3.69 -7.66 8.60
N SER A 416 4.79 -6.93 8.40
CA SER A 416 4.98 -6.08 7.24
C SER A 416 6.45 -5.82 6.94
N VAL A 417 6.74 -5.61 5.66
CA VAL A 417 8.04 -5.18 5.14
C VAL A 417 7.77 -3.92 4.35
N PHE A 418 8.53 -2.86 4.61
CA PHE A 418 8.39 -1.57 3.95
C PHE A 418 9.68 -1.20 3.24
N ALA A 419 9.54 -0.59 2.06
CA ALA A 419 10.62 0.16 1.45
C ALA A 419 10.95 1.37 2.32
N VAL A 420 12.23 1.58 2.59
CA VAL A 420 12.72 2.83 3.15
C VAL A 420 13.82 3.33 2.23
N ASP A 421 13.48 4.36 1.46
CA ASP A 421 14.48 5.09 0.69
C ASP A 421 15.19 6.07 1.62
N PHE A 422 16.52 6.12 1.49
CA PHE A 422 17.33 7.07 2.20
C PHE A 422 18.31 7.75 1.28
N LEU A 423 18.41 9.06 1.42
CA LEU A 423 19.47 9.82 0.79
C LEU A 423 20.77 9.44 1.50
N PRO A 424 21.82 9.00 0.76
CA PRO A 424 23.12 8.77 1.38
C PRO A 424 23.62 10.08 1.96
N GLY A 425 23.50 10.22 3.29
CA GLY A 425 24.17 11.28 4.03
C GLY A 425 25.69 11.09 3.93
N GLU A 426 26.43 12.20 3.86
CA GLU A 426 27.89 12.26 3.66
C GLU A 426 28.74 11.51 4.71
N SER A 427 28.15 10.82 5.68
CA SER A 427 28.85 10.18 6.80
C SER A 427 29.15 8.68 6.63
N ARG A 428 28.76 8.02 5.52
CA ARG A 428 28.92 6.55 5.38
C ARG A 428 30.22 6.08 4.71
N THR A 429 31.18 6.96 4.44
CA THR A 429 32.44 6.62 3.76
C THR A 429 33.42 5.74 4.55
N GLU A 430 33.24 5.53 5.86
CA GLU A 430 34.27 4.87 6.69
C GLU A 430 34.06 3.37 6.96
N CYS A 431 32.87 2.80 6.74
CA CYS A 431 32.60 1.38 7.06
C CYS A 431 32.73 0.40 5.87
N ALA A 432 32.99 0.88 4.66
CA ALA A 432 33.11 0.01 3.47
C ALA A 432 34.48 -0.73 3.37
N GLY A 433 35.33 -0.60 4.39
CA GLY A 433 36.65 -1.24 4.44
C GLY A 433 36.59 -2.76 4.60
N SER A 434 36.77 -3.49 3.49
CA SER A 434 37.41 -4.83 3.42
C SER A 434 36.62 -6.11 3.75
N SER A 435 35.31 -6.09 4.04
CA SER A 435 34.53 -7.35 4.27
C SER A 435 33.79 -7.90 3.04
N ARG A 436 34.16 -7.49 1.81
CA ARG A 436 33.53 -7.86 0.52
C ARG A 436 33.48 -9.37 0.17
N GLY A 437 33.73 -10.28 1.10
CA GLY A 437 33.97 -11.70 0.81
C GLY A 437 32.94 -12.72 1.32
N LYS A 438 32.02 -12.40 2.22
CA LYS A 438 31.06 -13.40 2.73
C LYS A 438 29.64 -12.84 2.78
N LYS A 439 28.72 -13.50 2.06
CA LYS A 439 27.28 -13.38 2.29
C LYS A 439 27.01 -13.86 3.72
N GLU A 440 26.96 -12.93 4.66
CA GLU A 440 26.57 -13.24 6.03
C GLU A 440 25.04 -13.28 6.06
N LEU A 441 24.49 -14.47 6.31
CA LEU A 441 23.06 -14.61 6.55
C LEU A 441 22.73 -13.83 7.81
N VAL A 442 21.86 -12.84 7.67
CA VAL A 442 21.36 -12.09 8.82
C VAL A 442 20.40 -12.99 9.60
N HIS A 443 20.92 -13.61 10.66
CA HIS A 443 20.09 -14.15 11.71
C HIS A 443 19.70 -13.00 12.63
N LEU A 444 18.40 -12.75 12.77
CA LEU A 444 17.89 -11.81 13.77
C LEU A 444 17.51 -12.62 15.02
N PRO A 445 18.41 -12.79 16.01
CA PRO A 445 18.03 -13.36 17.29
C PRO A 445 17.13 -12.35 18.02
N LEU A 446 15.82 -12.40 17.74
CA LEU A 446 14.83 -11.55 18.42
C LEU A 446 14.93 -11.70 19.95
N ALA A 447 15.27 -12.90 20.44
CA ALA A 447 15.44 -13.18 21.87
C ALA A 447 16.61 -12.41 22.53
N ASP A 448 17.73 -12.22 21.82
CA ASP A 448 18.92 -11.56 22.38
C ASP A 448 18.78 -10.04 22.45
N LEU A 449 17.95 -9.45 21.56
CA LEU A 449 17.61 -8.04 21.61
C LEU A 449 16.62 -7.73 22.74
N ILE A 450 15.69 -8.66 23.02
CA ILE A 450 14.70 -8.50 24.10
C ILE A 450 15.37 -8.57 25.49
N THR A 451 16.40 -9.39 25.66
CA THR A 451 17.08 -9.56 26.96
C THR A 451 18.01 -8.40 27.32
N LYS A 452 18.53 -7.66 26.32
CA LYS A 452 19.40 -6.49 26.53
C LYS A 452 18.68 -5.15 26.67
N ALA A 453 17.38 -5.09 26.35
CA ALA A 453 16.56 -3.88 26.46
C ALA A 453 15.87 -3.73 27.82
N LYS A 454 16.07 -4.68 28.74
CA LYS A 454 15.78 -4.55 30.18
C LYS A 454 17.05 -4.14 30.90
#